data_AF-C7LZM0-F1
#
_entry.id   AF-C7LZM0-F1
#
_cell.length_a   1.000
_cell.length_b   1.000
_cell.length_c   1.000
_cell.angle_alpha   90.00
_cell.angle_beta   90.00
_cell.angle_gamma   90.00
#
_symmetry.space_group_name_H-M   'P 1'
#
loop_
_entity.id
_entity.type
_entity.pdbx_description
1 polymer ?
#
loop_
_entity_poly.entity_id
_entity_poly.type
_entity_poly.pdbx_seq_one_letter_code
_entity_poly.pdbx_strand_id
1 'polypeptide(L)'
;MSADALRAQVAGGRVLVLGASVSGLAAERVLRSLGAEVIVADDARALRDKARSEGRELVDPDAIVGARFDLVVVSPGIRTERVERLGLDGPVIGELELGYLLAAAPITAVTGTNGKSTVTTLTASMLGDGAVAAGNLGTPLSAVADSGARRLVVEVSSFQLVWAPTFRASVATVLNLTPNHLDYHGSFEAYRAAKARLIERLAPGDVAVWPVGEGAVDAIAIPRGVEVRTFSATARDADYRVEHGALVGPDGRTLVRVEELGRRAPHDVANMLAAWALAEASGAELERARRVAREFRGLAHRLQVVAVRGGLTYVDDSKATTPEAAVAAVRSFDRVVLIAGGRTKGTGFERLRDVAERIAGVVAIGESAHRVVADLGDAVPWIVEANSMDEAVAVASERALPGTVVLLAPAATSWDWYRSFEERGEDFVRAVAALGR
;
A
#
# COMPACT_ATOMS: atom_id res chain seq x y z
N MET A 1 -14.09 14.86 -17.88
CA MET A 1 -13.16 15.97 -18.17
C MET A 1 -11.98 15.37 -18.94
N SER A 2 -11.48 15.99 -20.01
CA SER A 2 -10.23 15.54 -20.66
C SER A 2 -9.00 16.16 -19.97
N ALA A 3 -7.79 15.65 -20.27
CA ALA A 3 -6.54 16.24 -19.79
C ALA A 3 -6.42 17.73 -20.17
N ASP A 4 -6.77 18.08 -21.41
CA ASP A 4 -6.69 19.47 -21.87
C ASP A 4 -7.76 20.35 -21.23
N ALA A 5 -8.96 19.82 -20.99
CA ALA A 5 -9.98 20.53 -20.25
C ALA A 5 -9.55 20.77 -18.80
N LEU A 6 -8.92 19.80 -18.15
CA LEU A 6 -8.35 19.96 -16.81
C LEU A 6 -7.26 21.03 -16.81
N ARG A 7 -6.31 20.98 -17.76
CA ARG A 7 -5.25 21.99 -17.89
C ARG A 7 -5.82 23.40 -18.08
N ALA A 8 -6.78 23.56 -18.98
CA ALA A 8 -7.44 24.84 -19.23
C ALA A 8 -8.22 25.34 -18.00
N GLN A 9 -8.82 24.43 -17.23
CA GLN A 9 -9.57 24.77 -16.02
C GLN A 9 -8.66 25.24 -14.86
N VAL A 10 -7.45 24.68 -14.74
CA VAL A 10 -6.55 25.00 -13.61
C VAL A 10 -5.52 26.08 -13.93
N ALA A 11 -5.17 26.32 -15.19
CA ALA A 11 -4.17 27.31 -15.57
C ALA A 11 -4.64 28.73 -15.22
N GLY A 12 -3.93 29.39 -14.29
CA GLY A 12 -4.31 30.69 -13.73
C GLY A 12 -5.56 30.66 -12.83
N GLY A 13 -6.11 29.47 -12.56
CA GLY A 13 -7.26 29.26 -11.69
C GLY A 13 -6.87 29.04 -10.24
N ARG A 14 -7.83 29.27 -9.34
CA ARG A 14 -7.68 29.08 -7.89
C ARG A 14 -8.07 27.67 -7.50
N VAL A 15 -7.11 26.87 -7.05
CA VAL A 15 -7.31 25.44 -6.76
C VAL A 15 -7.08 25.16 -5.28
N LEU A 16 -7.98 24.40 -4.66
CA LEU A 16 -7.81 23.91 -3.29
C LEU A 16 -7.24 22.50 -3.29
N VAL A 17 -6.23 22.26 -2.46
CA VAL A 17 -5.82 20.92 -2.04
C VAL A 17 -6.19 20.75 -0.56
N LEU A 18 -7.09 19.82 -0.27
CA LEU A 18 -7.54 19.51 1.08
C LEU A 18 -6.79 18.25 1.60
N GLY A 19 -5.95 18.47 2.61
CA GLY A 19 -5.01 17.52 3.20
C GLY A 19 -3.58 17.70 2.67
N ALA A 20 -2.60 17.75 3.57
CA ALA A 20 -1.19 18.04 3.31
C ALA A 20 -0.27 16.82 3.56
N SER A 21 -0.82 15.61 3.43
CA SER A 21 -0.06 14.35 3.46
C SER A 21 0.57 14.04 2.08
N VAL A 22 1.08 12.83 1.89
CA VAL A 22 1.80 12.41 0.66
C VAL A 22 1.00 12.69 -0.63
N SER A 23 -0.26 12.27 -0.71
CA SER A 23 -1.11 12.51 -1.90
C SER A 23 -1.41 13.99 -2.11
N GLY A 24 -1.73 14.73 -1.05
CA GLY A 24 -2.01 16.16 -1.14
C GLY A 24 -0.82 16.97 -1.64
N LEU A 25 0.37 16.71 -1.09
CA LEU A 25 1.60 17.37 -1.54
C LEU A 25 1.99 16.99 -2.97
N ALA A 26 1.68 15.77 -3.42
CA ALA A 26 1.87 15.39 -4.82
C ALA A 26 0.91 16.15 -5.74
N ALA A 27 -0.37 16.24 -5.38
CA ALA A 27 -1.36 17.00 -6.11
C ALA A 27 -1.00 18.50 -6.19
N GLU A 28 -0.57 19.10 -5.07
CA GLU A 28 -0.11 20.49 -5.05
C GLU A 28 0.99 20.74 -6.08
N ARG A 29 2.05 19.91 -6.06
CA ARG A 29 3.19 20.08 -6.98
C ARG A 29 2.77 20.03 -8.44
N VAL A 30 1.91 19.09 -8.79
CA VAL A 30 1.41 18.92 -10.17
C VAL A 30 0.50 20.08 -10.57
N LEU A 31 -0.40 20.51 -9.69
CA LEU A 31 -1.28 21.64 -9.99
C LEU A 31 -0.50 22.94 -10.17
N ARG A 32 0.52 23.18 -9.34
CA ARG A 32 1.43 24.33 -9.50
C ARG A 32 2.20 24.27 -10.81
N SER A 33 2.67 23.09 -11.24
CA SER A 33 3.37 22.95 -12.53
C SER A 33 2.44 23.18 -13.73
N LEU A 34 1.14 22.99 -13.56
CA LEU A 34 0.10 23.35 -14.55
C LEU A 34 -0.30 24.84 -14.50
N GLY A 35 0.35 25.66 -13.65
CA GLY A 35 0.10 27.09 -13.56
C GLY A 35 -1.08 27.50 -12.66
N ALA A 36 -1.54 26.62 -11.78
CA ALA A 36 -2.62 26.92 -10.84
C ALA A 36 -2.14 27.72 -9.62
N GLU A 37 -3.00 28.61 -9.12
CA GLU A 37 -2.84 29.23 -7.80
C GLU A 37 -3.37 28.25 -6.73
N VAL A 38 -2.45 27.45 -6.16
CA VAL A 38 -2.83 26.40 -5.22
C VAL A 38 -2.84 26.90 -3.77
N ILE A 39 -3.97 26.71 -3.10
CA ILE A 39 -4.14 26.82 -1.66
C ILE A 39 -4.17 25.41 -1.08
N VAL A 40 -3.39 25.17 -0.03
CA VAL A 40 -3.40 23.88 0.69
C VAL A 40 -3.99 24.09 2.06
N ALA A 41 -4.97 23.27 2.43
CA ALA A 41 -5.63 23.32 3.73
C ALA A 41 -5.55 21.97 4.44
N ASP A 42 -5.36 21.96 5.76
CA ASP A 42 -5.28 20.72 6.55
C ASP A 42 -5.80 20.96 7.98
N ASP A 43 -6.61 20.03 8.50
CA ASP A 43 -7.21 20.11 9.84
C ASP A 43 -6.16 20.04 10.97
N ALA A 44 -5.02 19.38 10.74
CA ALA A 44 -4.00 19.17 11.77
C ALA A 44 -3.18 20.44 12.01
N ARG A 45 -3.42 21.10 13.15
CA ARG A 45 -2.65 22.27 13.60
C ARG A 45 -1.13 22.02 13.58
N ALA A 46 -0.69 20.83 13.97
CA ALA A 46 0.72 20.45 13.96
C ALA A 46 1.33 20.47 12.54
N LEU A 47 0.58 20.03 11.52
CA LEU A 47 1.03 20.12 10.13
C LEU A 47 1.10 21.58 9.66
N ARG A 48 0.11 22.41 10.04
CA ARG A 48 0.11 23.84 9.71
C ARG A 48 1.28 24.59 10.35
N ASP A 49 1.57 24.33 11.62
CA ASP A 49 2.70 24.95 12.32
C ASP A 49 4.04 24.51 11.74
N LYS A 50 4.19 23.22 11.40
CA LYS A 50 5.37 22.70 10.71
C LYS A 50 5.56 23.37 9.36
N ALA A 51 4.52 23.43 8.52
CA ALA A 51 4.61 24.09 7.23
C ALA A 51 5.03 25.56 7.36
N ARG A 52 4.47 26.29 8.35
CA ARG A 52 4.84 27.67 8.63
C ARG A 52 6.32 27.82 8.97
N SER A 53 6.87 26.92 9.78
CA SER A 53 8.32 26.92 10.07
C SER A 53 9.21 26.64 8.85
N GLU A 54 8.66 26.01 7.82
CA GLU A 54 9.34 25.69 6.56
C GLU A 54 9.05 26.74 5.46
N GLY A 55 8.46 27.89 5.82
CA GLY A 55 8.13 28.97 4.88
C GLY A 55 6.95 28.66 3.96
N ARG A 56 6.12 27.67 4.30
CA ARG A 56 4.90 27.30 3.58
C ARG A 56 3.67 27.69 4.38
N GLU A 57 2.63 28.15 3.70
CA GLU A 57 1.36 28.46 4.34
C GLU A 57 0.35 27.34 4.10
N LEU A 58 -0.16 26.76 5.18
CA LEU A 58 -1.32 25.88 5.16
C LEU A 58 -2.49 26.57 5.85
N VAL A 59 -3.63 26.53 5.20
CA VAL A 59 -4.86 27.17 5.65
C VAL A 59 -5.63 26.24 6.58
N ASP A 60 -6.28 26.79 7.60
CA ASP A 60 -7.28 26.06 8.37
C ASP A 60 -8.53 25.88 7.47
N PRO A 61 -9.01 24.65 7.22
CA PRO A 61 -10.16 24.45 6.34
C PRO A 61 -11.40 25.25 6.77
N ASP A 62 -11.58 25.57 8.05
CA ASP A 62 -12.72 26.36 8.50
C ASP A 62 -12.64 27.85 8.05
N ALA A 63 -11.47 28.34 7.64
CA ALA A 63 -11.28 29.69 7.11
C ALA A 63 -11.73 29.84 5.64
N ILE A 64 -12.04 28.73 4.96
CA ILE A 64 -12.43 28.70 3.53
C ILE A 64 -13.85 28.15 3.33
N VAL A 65 -14.66 28.12 4.39
CA VAL A 65 -16.06 27.71 4.32
C VAL A 65 -16.82 28.59 3.32
N GLY A 66 -17.57 27.96 2.41
CA GLY A 66 -18.32 28.65 1.36
C GLY A 66 -17.47 29.26 0.25
N ALA A 67 -16.15 29.06 0.26
CA ALA A 67 -15.28 29.62 -0.75
C ALA A 67 -15.42 28.88 -2.08
N ARG A 68 -15.26 29.64 -3.18
CA ARG A 68 -15.23 29.13 -4.54
C ARG A 68 -13.81 28.81 -5.00
N PHE A 69 -13.67 27.68 -5.69
CA PHE A 69 -12.45 27.19 -6.32
C PHE A 69 -12.77 26.65 -7.72
N ASP A 70 -11.82 26.77 -8.64
CA ASP A 70 -11.94 26.20 -9.98
C ASP A 70 -11.78 24.66 -9.93
N LEU A 71 -11.11 24.13 -8.91
CA LEU A 71 -11.00 22.72 -8.61
C LEU A 71 -10.70 22.51 -7.12
N VAL A 72 -11.24 21.44 -6.54
CA VAL A 72 -10.89 20.96 -5.21
C VAL A 72 -10.32 19.54 -5.32
N VAL A 73 -9.11 19.33 -4.81
CA VAL A 73 -8.46 18.01 -4.75
C VAL A 73 -8.36 17.54 -3.31
N VAL A 74 -8.98 16.41 -3.01
CA VAL A 74 -9.15 15.89 -1.65
C VAL A 74 -8.24 14.70 -1.40
N SER A 75 -7.53 14.72 -0.27
CA SER A 75 -6.75 13.58 0.20
C SER A 75 -7.67 12.39 0.54
N PRO A 76 -7.32 11.14 0.22
CA PRO A 76 -8.25 10.01 0.29
C PRO A 76 -8.91 9.78 1.66
N GLY A 77 -8.18 10.05 2.75
CA GLY A 77 -8.68 9.82 4.12
C GLY A 77 -9.69 10.85 4.62
N ILE A 78 -9.93 11.94 3.88
CA ILE A 78 -10.90 12.95 4.27
C ILE A 78 -12.30 12.46 3.93
N ARG A 79 -13.19 12.55 4.92
CA ARG A 79 -14.56 12.04 4.79
C ARG A 79 -15.44 13.00 4.00
N THR A 80 -16.42 12.46 3.30
CA THR A 80 -17.39 13.23 2.51
C THR A 80 -18.13 14.25 3.36
N GLU A 81 -18.49 13.91 4.60
CA GLU A 81 -19.21 14.82 5.51
C GLU A 81 -18.35 16.01 5.93
N ARG A 82 -17.01 15.90 5.91
CA ARG A 82 -16.13 17.06 6.14
C ARG A 82 -16.16 18.01 4.96
N VAL A 83 -16.08 17.50 3.73
CA VAL A 83 -16.13 18.31 2.51
C VAL A 83 -17.49 18.99 2.36
N GLU A 84 -18.59 18.27 2.62
CA GLU A 84 -19.95 18.81 2.58
C GLU A 84 -20.15 19.98 3.57
N ARG A 85 -19.62 19.85 4.80
CA ARG A 85 -19.69 20.93 5.82
C ARG A 85 -18.91 22.19 5.42
N LEU A 86 -17.85 22.05 4.63
CA LEU A 86 -17.11 23.21 4.13
C LEU A 86 -17.91 23.99 3.06
N GLY A 87 -18.93 23.39 2.45
CA GLY A 87 -19.81 24.07 1.50
C GLY A 87 -19.08 24.70 0.32
N LEU A 88 -18.00 24.04 -0.14
CA LEU A 88 -17.12 24.55 -1.19
C LEU A 88 -17.85 24.59 -2.54
N ASP A 89 -17.67 25.67 -3.30
CA ASP A 89 -18.17 25.78 -4.68
C ASP A 89 -17.06 25.41 -5.67
N GLY A 90 -17.29 24.37 -6.47
CA GLY A 90 -16.35 23.86 -7.46
C GLY A 90 -16.38 22.32 -7.60
N PRO A 91 -15.80 21.77 -8.67
CA PRO A 91 -15.69 20.33 -8.83
C PRO A 91 -14.73 19.74 -7.79
N VAL A 92 -15.16 18.66 -7.14
CA VAL A 92 -14.37 17.95 -6.12
C VAL A 92 -13.91 16.61 -6.66
N ILE A 93 -12.60 16.40 -6.65
CA ILE A 93 -11.96 15.14 -7.04
C ILE A 93 -10.89 14.75 -6.02
N GLY A 94 -10.35 13.55 -6.15
CA GLY A 94 -9.20 13.07 -5.39
C GLY A 94 -7.92 13.08 -6.20
N GLU A 95 -6.79 12.87 -5.52
CA GLU A 95 -5.48 12.78 -6.17
C GLU A 95 -5.39 11.65 -7.22
N LEU A 96 -6.07 10.51 -6.98
CA LEU A 96 -6.14 9.42 -7.95
C LEU A 96 -6.82 9.85 -9.26
N GLU A 97 -7.91 10.61 -9.16
CA GLU A 97 -8.62 11.15 -10.31
C GLU A 97 -7.74 12.16 -11.06
N LEU A 98 -7.09 13.07 -10.32
CA LEU A 98 -6.17 14.05 -10.90
C LEU A 98 -5.07 13.35 -11.70
N GLY A 99 -4.43 12.33 -11.12
CA GLY A 99 -3.42 11.55 -11.80
C GLY A 99 -3.95 10.81 -13.03
N TYR A 100 -5.15 10.24 -12.95
CA TYR A 100 -5.80 9.58 -14.08
C TYR A 100 -6.11 10.54 -15.24
N LEU A 101 -6.64 11.72 -14.94
CA LEU A 101 -6.96 12.74 -15.95
C LEU A 101 -5.72 13.27 -16.67
N LEU A 102 -4.55 13.19 -16.04
CA LEU A 102 -3.26 13.62 -16.61
C LEU A 102 -2.47 12.48 -17.27
N ALA A 103 -2.77 11.22 -16.93
CA ALA A 103 -2.03 10.06 -17.41
C ALA A 103 -2.25 9.84 -18.91
N ALA A 104 -1.14 9.70 -19.65
CA ALA A 104 -1.17 9.35 -21.07
C ALA A 104 -1.09 7.82 -21.32
N ALA A 105 -0.59 7.07 -20.35
CA ALA A 105 -0.39 5.63 -20.45
C ALA A 105 -1.63 4.81 -20.04
N PRO A 106 -1.84 3.62 -20.63
CA PRO A 106 -2.86 2.69 -20.17
C PRO A 106 -2.61 2.27 -18.72
N ILE A 107 -3.71 2.11 -17.98
CA ILE A 107 -3.71 1.79 -16.55
C ILE A 107 -4.18 0.36 -16.34
N THR A 108 -3.38 -0.39 -15.60
CA THR A 108 -3.73 -1.68 -14.99
C THR A 108 -3.97 -1.45 -13.50
N ALA A 109 -5.19 -1.67 -13.00
CA ALA A 109 -5.56 -1.30 -11.63
C ALA A 109 -5.84 -2.51 -10.74
N VAL A 110 -5.35 -2.45 -9.50
CA VAL A 110 -5.48 -3.52 -8.51
C VAL A 110 -6.15 -3.00 -7.25
N THR A 111 -7.29 -3.58 -6.88
CA THR A 111 -7.89 -3.36 -5.55
C THR A 111 -8.23 -4.68 -4.84
N GLY A 112 -8.68 -4.57 -3.60
CA GLY A 112 -9.02 -5.68 -2.71
C GLY A 112 -8.73 -5.34 -1.25
N THR A 113 -9.08 -6.25 -0.34
CA THR A 113 -8.70 -6.10 1.07
C THR A 113 -7.21 -6.41 1.24
N ASN A 114 -6.75 -7.55 0.75
CA ASN A 114 -5.38 -8.06 0.88
C ASN A 114 -4.73 -8.34 -0.49
N GLY A 115 -3.40 -8.50 -0.51
CA GLY A 115 -2.63 -8.87 -1.72
C GLY A 115 -2.31 -7.74 -2.70
N LYS A 116 -3.03 -6.60 -2.62
CA LYS A 116 -2.89 -5.44 -3.52
C LYS A 116 -1.44 -5.05 -3.86
N SER A 117 -0.61 -4.79 -2.84
CA SER A 117 0.75 -4.31 -3.06
C SER A 117 1.64 -5.35 -3.71
N THR A 118 1.46 -6.62 -3.32
CA THR A 118 2.19 -7.75 -3.90
C THR A 118 1.83 -7.91 -5.37
N VAL A 119 0.54 -7.94 -5.68
CA VAL A 119 0.04 -8.08 -7.06
C VAL A 119 0.45 -6.89 -7.91
N THR A 120 0.30 -5.66 -7.43
CA THR A 120 0.72 -4.43 -8.14
C THR A 120 2.22 -4.48 -8.48
N THR A 121 3.05 -4.87 -7.51
CA THR A 121 4.51 -4.96 -7.72
C THR A 121 4.90 -6.07 -8.67
N LEU A 122 4.30 -7.26 -8.53
CA LEU A 122 4.51 -8.37 -9.45
C LEU A 122 4.12 -7.98 -10.88
N THR A 123 2.92 -7.45 -11.08
CA THR A 123 2.42 -7.03 -12.39
C THR A 123 3.34 -6.00 -13.05
N ALA A 124 3.77 -4.97 -12.32
CA ALA A 124 4.72 -3.98 -12.84
C ALA A 124 6.06 -4.62 -13.22
N SER A 125 6.59 -5.51 -12.37
CA SER A 125 7.85 -6.21 -12.62
C SER A 125 7.76 -7.12 -13.86
N MET A 126 6.63 -7.81 -14.04
CA MET A 126 6.37 -8.67 -15.19
C MET A 126 6.22 -7.89 -16.49
N LEU A 127 5.68 -6.67 -16.44
CA LEU A 127 5.58 -5.78 -17.61
C LEU A 127 6.93 -5.16 -18.00
N GLY A 128 7.85 -5.01 -17.03
CA GLY A 128 9.21 -4.57 -17.29
C GLY A 128 9.35 -3.10 -17.63
N ASP A 129 10.32 -2.81 -18.49
CA ASP A 129 10.83 -1.45 -18.69
C ASP A 129 9.74 -0.53 -19.26
N GLY A 130 9.53 0.60 -18.59
CA GLY A 130 8.46 1.56 -18.91
C GLY A 130 7.12 1.27 -18.23
N ALA A 131 7.00 0.21 -17.41
CA ALA A 131 5.88 0.05 -16.48
C ALA A 131 6.23 0.67 -15.12
N VAL A 132 5.33 1.52 -14.60
CA VAL A 132 5.53 2.20 -13.31
C VAL A 132 4.41 1.80 -12.36
N ALA A 133 4.79 1.30 -11.17
CA ALA A 133 3.86 1.04 -10.08
C ALA A 133 3.56 2.34 -9.32
N ALA A 134 2.28 2.63 -9.06
CA ALA A 134 1.86 3.87 -8.42
C ALA A 134 0.51 3.74 -7.67
N GLY A 135 0.01 4.86 -7.16
CA GLY A 135 -1.28 4.97 -6.49
C GLY A 135 -1.15 4.90 -4.98
N ASN A 136 -1.86 3.96 -4.34
CA ASN A 136 -1.78 3.72 -2.90
C ASN A 136 -0.47 3.03 -2.47
N LEU A 137 0.30 2.52 -3.44
CA LEU A 137 1.61 1.91 -3.23
C LEU A 137 2.71 2.86 -3.69
N GLY A 138 3.62 3.21 -2.79
CA GLY A 138 4.80 3.99 -3.13
C GLY A 138 4.43 5.41 -3.58
N THR A 139 4.56 5.67 -4.87
CA THR A 139 4.41 7.01 -5.44
C THR A 139 2.95 7.30 -5.82
N PRO A 140 2.37 8.46 -5.44
CA PRO A 140 1.04 8.86 -5.87
C PRO A 140 0.90 8.91 -7.40
N LEU A 141 -0.30 8.66 -7.93
CA LEU A 141 -0.52 8.56 -9.38
C LEU A 141 -0.23 9.89 -10.10
N SER A 142 -0.64 11.01 -9.51
CA SER A 142 -0.39 12.36 -10.01
C SER A 142 1.10 12.64 -10.23
N ALA A 143 1.98 12.11 -9.38
CA ALA A 143 3.41 12.31 -9.48
C ALA A 143 4.08 11.53 -10.62
N VAL A 144 3.41 10.51 -11.17
CA VAL A 144 3.95 9.70 -12.29
C VAL A 144 3.16 9.86 -13.58
N ALA A 145 2.07 10.63 -13.57
CA ALA A 145 1.15 10.78 -14.71
C ALA A 145 1.85 11.27 -15.99
N ASP A 146 2.88 12.12 -15.85
CA ASP A 146 3.68 12.69 -16.95
C ASP A 146 5.14 12.22 -16.93
N SER A 147 5.42 11.06 -16.33
CA SER A 147 6.79 10.53 -16.18
C SER A 147 7.37 9.91 -17.47
N GLY A 148 6.63 9.90 -18.57
CA GLY A 148 6.98 9.14 -19.78
C GLY A 148 6.78 7.61 -19.62
N ALA A 149 6.09 7.17 -18.56
CA ALA A 149 5.68 5.78 -18.40
C ALA A 149 4.90 5.31 -19.63
N ARG A 150 5.16 4.08 -20.08
CA ARG A 150 4.40 3.44 -21.17
C ARG A 150 3.20 2.66 -20.65
N ARG A 151 3.24 2.25 -19.38
CA ARG A 151 2.19 1.52 -18.67
C ARG A 151 2.18 1.93 -17.21
N LEU A 152 1.00 2.07 -16.62
CA LEU A 152 0.83 2.37 -15.21
C LEU A 152 0.17 1.18 -14.51
N VAL A 153 0.77 0.69 -13.43
CA VAL A 153 0.18 -0.35 -12.59
C VAL A 153 -0.21 0.28 -11.26
N VAL A 154 -1.51 0.46 -11.05
CA VAL A 154 -2.02 1.34 -10.01
C VAL A 154 -2.64 0.52 -8.89
N GLU A 155 -2.06 0.60 -7.70
CA GLU A 155 -2.72 0.12 -6.48
C GLU A 155 -3.82 1.12 -6.11
N VAL A 156 -5.06 0.64 -5.98
CA VAL A 156 -6.23 1.48 -5.69
C VAL A 156 -6.86 1.11 -4.34
N SER A 157 -6.96 2.07 -3.43
CA SER A 157 -7.69 1.92 -2.16
C SER A 157 -9.18 2.22 -2.31
N SER A 158 -10.01 1.75 -1.36
CA SER A 158 -11.44 2.10 -1.34
C SER A 158 -11.66 3.61 -1.07
N PHE A 159 -10.80 4.23 -0.28
CA PHE A 159 -10.81 5.67 0.00
C PHE A 159 -10.61 6.49 -1.27
N GLN A 160 -9.64 6.12 -2.11
CA GLN A 160 -9.39 6.82 -3.37
C GLN A 160 -10.57 6.72 -4.35
N LEU A 161 -11.26 5.56 -4.42
CA LEU A 161 -12.42 5.36 -5.28
C LEU A 161 -13.66 6.17 -4.86
N VAL A 162 -13.70 6.66 -3.61
CA VAL A 162 -14.73 7.63 -3.18
C VAL A 162 -14.58 8.95 -3.94
N TRP A 163 -13.33 9.41 -4.08
CA TRP A 163 -12.97 10.70 -4.67
C TRP A 163 -12.58 10.62 -6.16
N ALA A 164 -12.74 9.45 -6.78
CA ALA A 164 -12.37 9.23 -8.17
C ALA A 164 -13.61 8.91 -9.01
N PRO A 165 -14.39 9.92 -9.45
CA PRO A 165 -15.68 9.70 -10.11
C PRO A 165 -15.55 9.09 -11.51
N THR A 166 -14.47 9.36 -12.26
CA THR A 166 -14.31 8.90 -13.64
C THR A 166 -13.09 8.00 -13.87
N PHE A 167 -12.29 7.75 -12.83
CA PHE A 167 -11.18 6.80 -12.88
C PHE A 167 -11.59 5.46 -13.50
N ARG A 168 -10.87 5.08 -14.56
CA ARG A 168 -11.02 3.84 -15.31
C ARG A 168 -9.64 3.24 -15.61
N ALA A 169 -9.60 1.92 -15.66
CA ALA A 169 -8.44 1.14 -16.10
C ALA A 169 -8.82 0.34 -17.36
N SER A 170 -7.84 -0.06 -18.16
CA SER A 170 -8.06 -0.98 -19.28
C SER A 170 -8.00 -2.45 -18.85
N VAL A 171 -7.33 -2.71 -17.73
CA VAL A 171 -7.25 -4.03 -17.09
C VAL A 171 -7.42 -3.82 -15.58
N ALA A 172 -8.35 -4.51 -14.94
CA ALA A 172 -8.57 -4.33 -13.50
C ALA A 172 -8.91 -5.61 -12.74
N THR A 173 -8.65 -5.61 -11.44
CA THR A 173 -9.07 -6.69 -10.54
C THR A 173 -9.54 -6.19 -9.18
N VAL A 174 -10.50 -6.92 -8.60
CA VAL A 174 -10.80 -6.93 -7.17
C VAL A 174 -10.36 -8.29 -6.64
N LEU A 175 -9.25 -8.31 -5.89
CA LEU A 175 -8.60 -9.57 -5.50
C LEU A 175 -9.41 -10.43 -4.51
N ASN A 176 -10.01 -9.77 -3.54
CA ASN A 176 -10.77 -10.35 -2.42
C ASN A 176 -11.46 -9.23 -1.66
N LEU A 177 -12.53 -9.57 -0.92
CA LEU A 177 -13.27 -8.64 -0.07
C LEU A 177 -13.61 -9.27 1.27
N THR A 178 -13.01 -8.73 2.33
CA THR A 178 -13.37 -9.01 3.72
C THR A 178 -13.58 -7.70 4.48
N PRO A 179 -14.40 -7.69 5.56
CA PRO A 179 -14.70 -6.49 6.33
C PRO A 179 -13.44 -5.73 6.77
N ASN A 180 -13.34 -4.47 6.36
CA ASN A 180 -12.22 -3.59 6.68
C ASN A 180 -12.66 -2.12 6.55
N HIS A 181 -12.03 -1.21 7.30
CA HIS A 181 -12.30 0.23 7.27
C HIS A 181 -13.78 0.61 7.45
N LEU A 182 -14.52 -0.13 8.28
CA LEU A 182 -15.94 0.10 8.53
C LEU A 182 -16.18 1.41 9.30
N ASP A 183 -15.20 1.87 10.05
CA ASP A 183 -15.15 3.20 10.67
C ASP A 183 -15.28 4.32 9.64
N TYR A 184 -14.75 4.12 8.42
CA TYR A 184 -14.87 5.08 7.32
C TYR A 184 -16.11 4.84 6.46
N HIS A 185 -16.33 3.59 6.03
CA HIS A 185 -17.41 3.27 5.08
C HIS A 185 -18.78 3.09 5.74
N GLY A 186 -18.84 2.98 7.07
CA GLY A 186 -20.05 2.74 7.85
C GLY A 186 -20.54 1.29 7.80
N SER A 187 -20.40 0.60 6.67
CA SER A 187 -20.79 -0.81 6.49
C SER A 187 -19.90 -1.56 5.51
N PHE A 188 -19.93 -2.90 5.57
CA PHE A 188 -19.23 -3.75 4.61
C PHE A 188 -19.81 -3.61 3.19
N GLU A 189 -21.11 -3.33 3.09
CA GLU A 189 -21.81 -3.05 1.83
C GLU A 189 -21.23 -1.82 1.14
N ALA A 190 -21.11 -0.71 1.88
CA ALA A 190 -20.53 0.52 1.37
C ALA A 190 -19.04 0.35 0.99
N TYR A 191 -18.28 -0.41 1.79
CA TYR A 191 -16.89 -0.77 1.47
C TYR A 191 -16.78 -1.56 0.16
N ARG A 192 -17.65 -2.55 -0.04
CA ARG A 192 -17.71 -3.32 -1.29
C ARG A 192 -18.09 -2.41 -2.46
N ALA A 193 -19.16 -1.63 -2.33
CA ALA A 193 -19.63 -0.71 -3.37
C ALA A 193 -18.53 0.28 -3.79
N ALA A 194 -17.75 0.81 -2.83
CA ALA A 194 -16.63 1.69 -3.13
C ALA A 194 -15.57 1.01 -4.03
N LYS A 195 -15.27 -0.28 -3.79
CA LYS A 195 -14.32 -1.05 -4.61
C LYS A 195 -14.90 -1.51 -5.95
N ALA A 196 -16.19 -1.84 -5.96
CA ALA A 196 -16.93 -2.26 -7.16
C ALA A 196 -16.87 -1.23 -8.28
N ARG A 197 -16.84 0.07 -7.93
CA ARG A 197 -16.65 1.19 -8.87
C ARG A 197 -15.49 1.02 -9.84
N LEU A 198 -14.42 0.33 -9.44
CA LEU A 198 -13.29 0.07 -10.33
C LEU A 198 -13.70 -0.80 -11.53
N ILE A 199 -14.55 -1.80 -11.29
CA ILE A 199 -14.96 -2.81 -12.26
C ILE A 199 -16.17 -2.35 -13.05
N GLU A 200 -17.11 -1.69 -12.37
CA GLU A 200 -18.33 -1.13 -12.98
C GLU A 200 -18.05 -0.09 -14.07
N ARG A 201 -16.84 0.49 -14.08
CA ARG A 201 -16.39 1.49 -15.06
C ARG A 201 -15.56 0.94 -16.21
N LEU A 202 -15.29 -0.36 -16.22
CA LEU A 202 -14.71 -1.01 -17.40
C LEU A 202 -15.68 -0.88 -18.58
N ALA A 203 -15.14 -0.71 -19.78
CA ALA A 203 -15.93 -0.59 -21.00
C ALA A 203 -15.66 -1.78 -21.94
N PRO A 204 -16.45 -1.93 -23.02
CA PRO A 204 -16.21 -2.98 -24.00
C PRO A 204 -14.77 -2.97 -24.54
N GLY A 205 -14.12 -4.13 -24.52
CA GLY A 205 -12.71 -4.28 -24.89
C GLY A 205 -11.71 -4.16 -23.73
N ASP A 206 -12.14 -3.74 -22.54
CA ASP A 206 -11.33 -3.84 -21.32
C ASP A 206 -11.36 -5.27 -20.75
N VAL A 207 -10.44 -5.56 -19.82
CA VAL A 207 -10.31 -6.88 -19.17
C VAL A 207 -10.55 -6.79 -17.66
N ALA A 208 -11.47 -7.61 -17.15
CA ALA A 208 -11.61 -7.90 -15.73
C ALA A 208 -10.87 -9.20 -15.38
N VAL A 209 -9.84 -9.09 -14.54
CA VAL A 209 -9.16 -10.26 -13.95
C VAL A 209 -9.89 -10.63 -12.66
N TRP A 210 -10.47 -11.82 -12.59
CA TRP A 210 -11.52 -12.15 -11.62
C TRP A 210 -11.20 -13.38 -10.75
N PRO A 211 -11.24 -13.28 -9.42
CA PRO A 211 -11.07 -14.45 -8.57
C PRO A 211 -12.29 -15.38 -8.68
N VAL A 212 -12.06 -16.71 -8.69
CA VAL A 212 -13.15 -17.70 -8.61
C VAL A 212 -13.42 -18.10 -7.16
N GLY A 213 -14.70 -18.06 -6.76
CA GLY A 213 -15.15 -18.54 -5.44
C GLY A 213 -15.00 -17.51 -4.32
N GLU A 214 -14.80 -16.25 -4.67
CA GLU A 214 -14.76 -15.13 -3.72
C GLU A 214 -16.15 -14.51 -3.63
N GLY A 215 -17.03 -15.08 -2.80
CA GLY A 215 -18.47 -14.74 -2.83
C GLY A 215 -18.82 -13.25 -2.70
N ALA A 216 -18.04 -12.48 -1.92
CA ALA A 216 -18.25 -11.04 -1.83
C ALA A 216 -17.81 -10.28 -3.10
N VAL A 217 -16.83 -10.81 -3.84
CA VAL A 217 -16.42 -10.29 -5.15
C VAL A 217 -17.43 -10.70 -6.22
N ASP A 218 -17.92 -11.94 -6.19
CA ASP A 218 -18.90 -12.48 -7.15
C ASP A 218 -20.21 -11.67 -7.24
N ALA A 219 -20.53 -10.90 -6.19
CA ALA A 219 -21.68 -9.99 -6.15
C ALA A 219 -21.49 -8.69 -6.95
N ILE A 220 -20.29 -8.42 -7.48
CA ILE A 220 -19.99 -7.21 -8.26
C ILE A 220 -20.36 -7.45 -9.73
N ALA A 221 -21.14 -6.56 -10.31
CA ALA A 221 -21.52 -6.64 -11.72
C ALA A 221 -20.33 -6.27 -12.63
N ILE A 222 -20.03 -7.16 -13.59
CA ILE A 222 -19.09 -6.88 -14.67
C ILE A 222 -19.87 -6.33 -15.88
N PRO A 223 -19.52 -5.16 -16.43
CA PRO A 223 -20.22 -4.59 -17.59
C PRO A 223 -20.19 -5.51 -18.82
N ARG A 224 -21.24 -5.42 -19.66
CA ARG A 224 -21.31 -6.19 -20.92
C ARG A 224 -20.18 -5.78 -21.87
N GLY A 225 -19.57 -6.78 -22.52
CA GLY A 225 -18.49 -6.57 -23.49
C GLY A 225 -17.09 -6.45 -22.86
N VAL A 226 -16.98 -6.51 -21.53
CA VAL A 226 -15.71 -6.67 -20.82
C VAL A 226 -15.28 -8.13 -20.92
N GLU A 227 -14.03 -8.37 -21.28
CA GLU A 227 -13.42 -9.71 -21.27
C GLU A 227 -13.15 -10.11 -19.80
N VAL A 228 -13.56 -11.32 -19.42
CA VAL A 228 -13.30 -11.83 -18.07
C VAL A 228 -12.20 -12.90 -18.15
N ARG A 229 -11.13 -12.71 -17.36
CA ARG A 229 -10.05 -13.68 -17.16
C ARG A 229 -10.03 -14.13 -15.72
N THR A 230 -10.40 -15.36 -15.47
CA THR A 230 -10.55 -15.90 -14.12
C THR A 230 -9.24 -16.43 -13.54
N PHE A 231 -9.08 -16.36 -12.22
CA PHE A 231 -7.94 -16.97 -11.55
C PHE A 231 -8.33 -17.69 -10.26
N SER A 232 -7.67 -18.80 -9.96
CA SER A 232 -7.84 -19.50 -8.69
C SER A 232 -6.69 -20.46 -8.37
N ALA A 233 -6.25 -20.47 -7.12
CA ALA A 233 -5.30 -21.49 -6.67
C ALA A 233 -5.95 -22.86 -6.40
N THR A 234 -7.28 -22.92 -6.36
CA THR A 234 -8.05 -24.12 -5.94
C THR A 234 -9.07 -24.58 -6.98
N ALA A 235 -9.70 -23.65 -7.71
CA ALA A 235 -10.67 -23.98 -8.76
C ALA A 235 -9.96 -24.47 -10.03
N ARG A 236 -10.41 -25.61 -10.56
CA ARG A 236 -9.79 -26.27 -11.73
C ARG A 236 -10.27 -25.73 -13.06
N ASP A 237 -11.38 -25.01 -13.06
CA ASP A 237 -12.04 -24.41 -14.22
C ASP A 237 -11.67 -22.94 -14.43
N ALA A 238 -10.83 -22.37 -13.56
CA ALA A 238 -10.29 -21.03 -13.76
C ALA A 238 -9.29 -20.98 -14.94
N ASP A 239 -9.28 -19.86 -15.66
CA ASP A 239 -8.37 -19.61 -16.79
C ASP A 239 -6.91 -19.69 -16.33
N TYR A 240 -6.59 -19.01 -15.24
CA TYR A 240 -5.29 -19.07 -14.58
C TYR A 240 -5.41 -19.90 -13.30
N ARG A 241 -4.78 -21.06 -13.27
CA ARG A 241 -4.98 -22.03 -12.18
C ARG A 241 -3.73 -22.79 -11.77
N VAL A 242 -3.82 -23.53 -10.67
CA VAL A 242 -2.84 -24.55 -10.31
C VAL A 242 -3.30 -25.90 -10.86
N GLU A 243 -2.45 -26.53 -11.66
CA GLU A 243 -2.68 -27.87 -12.21
C GLU A 243 -1.38 -28.68 -12.16
N HIS A 244 -1.43 -29.91 -11.63
CA HIS A 244 -0.27 -30.81 -11.55
C HIS A 244 1.01 -30.18 -10.96
N GLY A 245 0.87 -29.31 -9.96
CA GLY A 245 2.00 -28.62 -9.31
C GLY A 245 2.59 -27.47 -10.12
N ALA A 246 1.89 -26.98 -11.13
CA ALA A 246 2.29 -25.83 -11.93
C ALA A 246 1.18 -24.78 -12.06
N LEU A 247 1.58 -23.53 -12.25
CA LEU A 247 0.70 -22.47 -12.70
C LEU A 247 0.43 -22.67 -14.19
N VAL A 248 -0.83 -22.67 -14.59
CA VAL A 248 -1.30 -22.94 -15.95
C VAL A 248 -2.16 -21.78 -16.43
N GLY A 249 -1.99 -21.39 -17.70
CA GLY A 249 -2.76 -20.34 -18.36
C GLY A 249 -4.02 -20.85 -19.07
N PRO A 250 -4.81 -19.95 -19.68
CA PRO A 250 -6.12 -20.26 -20.26
C PRO A 250 -6.07 -21.32 -21.37
N ASP A 251 -4.97 -21.37 -22.12
CA ASP A 251 -4.74 -22.33 -23.21
C ASP A 251 -4.16 -23.67 -22.73
N GLY A 252 -4.08 -23.89 -21.41
CA GLY A 252 -3.48 -25.09 -20.81
C GLY A 252 -1.95 -25.08 -20.78
N ARG A 253 -1.29 -24.00 -21.24
CA ARG A 253 0.17 -23.94 -21.21
C ARG A 253 0.68 -23.82 -19.78
N THR A 254 1.78 -24.51 -19.50
CA THR A 254 2.52 -24.33 -18.24
C THR A 254 3.21 -22.96 -18.22
N LEU A 255 2.85 -22.14 -17.25
CA LEU A 255 3.45 -20.83 -17.00
C LEU A 255 4.75 -21.00 -16.22
N VAL A 256 4.70 -21.60 -15.04
CA VAL A 256 5.86 -21.92 -14.19
C VAL A 256 5.47 -22.98 -13.15
N ARG A 257 6.41 -23.82 -12.72
CA ARG A 257 6.14 -24.79 -11.63
C ARG A 257 6.03 -24.08 -10.29
N VAL A 258 5.14 -24.54 -9.41
CA VAL A 258 4.97 -23.97 -8.06
C VAL A 258 6.27 -24.06 -7.26
N GLU A 259 7.03 -25.14 -7.46
CA GLU A 259 8.34 -25.35 -6.83
C GLU A 259 9.47 -24.47 -7.38
N GLU A 260 9.23 -23.72 -8.46
CA GLU A 260 10.19 -22.74 -8.96
C GLU A 260 9.87 -21.33 -8.45
N LEU A 261 8.69 -21.12 -7.84
CA LEU A 261 8.31 -19.82 -7.30
C LEU A 261 9.20 -19.42 -6.14
N GLY A 262 9.51 -18.12 -6.10
CA GLY A 262 10.23 -17.51 -5.00
C GLY A 262 9.47 -17.49 -3.68
N ARG A 263 8.14 -17.49 -3.74
CA ARG A 263 7.22 -17.60 -2.62
C ARG A 263 6.07 -18.55 -2.94
N ARG A 264 5.69 -19.39 -1.98
CA ARG A 264 4.82 -20.57 -2.23
C ARG A 264 3.67 -20.73 -1.24
N ALA A 265 3.49 -19.79 -0.31
CA ALA A 265 2.32 -19.85 0.56
C ALA A 265 1.03 -19.80 -0.30
N PRO A 266 -0.09 -20.40 0.12
CA PRO A 266 -1.31 -20.43 -0.70
C PRO A 266 -1.75 -19.06 -1.21
N HIS A 267 -1.66 -18.02 -0.38
CA HIS A 267 -1.97 -16.64 -0.78
C HIS A 267 -0.95 -16.05 -1.75
N ASP A 268 0.33 -16.46 -1.67
CA ASP A 268 1.36 -16.04 -2.63
C ASP A 268 1.10 -16.63 -4.01
N VAL A 269 0.67 -17.90 -4.07
CA VAL A 269 0.29 -18.56 -5.32
C VAL A 269 -0.94 -17.89 -5.94
N ALA A 270 -1.96 -17.57 -5.15
CA ALA A 270 -3.13 -16.84 -5.62
C ALA A 270 -2.77 -15.43 -6.13
N ASN A 271 -1.93 -14.69 -5.40
CA ASN A 271 -1.42 -13.39 -5.83
C ASN A 271 -0.60 -13.51 -7.14
N MET A 272 0.18 -14.57 -7.29
CA MET A 272 0.97 -14.82 -8.50
C MET A 272 0.07 -15.06 -9.73
N LEU A 273 -1.00 -15.85 -9.58
CA LEU A 273 -1.98 -16.07 -10.64
C LEU A 273 -2.66 -14.76 -11.07
N ALA A 274 -3.11 -13.96 -10.09
CA ALA A 274 -3.73 -12.67 -10.36
C ALA A 274 -2.77 -11.72 -11.08
N ALA A 275 -1.53 -11.61 -10.60
CA ALA A 275 -0.50 -10.78 -11.22
C ALA A 275 -0.17 -11.25 -12.64
N TRP A 276 -0.07 -12.56 -12.87
CA TRP A 276 0.20 -13.10 -14.19
C TRP A 276 -0.92 -12.76 -15.18
N ALA A 277 -2.17 -12.95 -14.78
CA ALA A 277 -3.33 -12.64 -15.60
C ALA A 277 -3.41 -11.13 -15.95
N LEU A 278 -3.15 -10.26 -14.97
CA LEU A 278 -3.07 -8.81 -15.19
C LEU A 278 -1.94 -8.43 -16.13
N ALA A 279 -0.74 -8.98 -15.90
CA ALA A 279 0.45 -8.68 -16.69
C ALA A 279 0.28 -9.15 -18.14
N GLU A 280 -0.24 -10.35 -18.36
CA GLU A 280 -0.50 -10.89 -19.68
C GLU A 280 -1.57 -10.09 -20.43
N ALA A 281 -2.69 -9.74 -19.76
CA ALA A 281 -3.72 -8.86 -20.34
C ALA A 281 -3.17 -7.45 -20.66
N SER A 282 -2.09 -7.04 -20.01
CA SER A 282 -1.42 -5.75 -20.23
C SER A 282 -0.21 -5.85 -21.18
N GLY A 283 0.01 -7.02 -21.79
CA GLY A 283 1.03 -7.26 -22.81
C GLY A 283 2.42 -7.64 -22.28
N ALA A 284 2.51 -8.33 -21.15
CA ALA A 284 3.77 -8.86 -20.64
C ALA A 284 4.33 -10.01 -21.50
N GLU A 285 5.65 -10.07 -21.60
CA GLU A 285 6.36 -11.17 -22.26
C GLU A 285 6.47 -12.39 -21.33
N LEU A 286 6.18 -13.58 -21.86
CA LEU A 286 6.14 -14.82 -21.10
C LEU A 286 7.43 -15.10 -20.31
N GLU A 287 8.59 -14.94 -20.96
CA GLU A 287 9.89 -15.21 -20.31
C GLU A 287 10.24 -14.20 -19.23
N ARG A 288 9.82 -12.94 -19.39
CA ARG A 288 9.95 -11.93 -18.33
C ARG A 288 9.07 -12.29 -17.13
N ALA A 289 7.80 -12.67 -17.38
CA ALA A 289 6.89 -13.07 -16.32
C ALA A 289 7.40 -14.31 -15.55
N ARG A 290 7.94 -15.30 -16.27
CA ARG A 290 8.61 -16.48 -15.68
C ARG A 290 9.78 -16.11 -14.79
N ARG A 291 10.68 -15.25 -15.27
CA ARG A 291 11.83 -14.78 -14.48
C ARG A 291 11.37 -14.11 -13.18
N VAL A 292 10.42 -13.17 -13.27
CA VAL A 292 9.87 -12.47 -12.10
C VAL A 292 9.24 -13.45 -11.11
N ALA A 293 8.47 -14.43 -11.58
CA ALA A 293 7.84 -15.43 -10.71
C ALA A 293 8.86 -16.26 -9.91
N ARG A 294 10.01 -16.56 -10.52
CA ARG A 294 11.12 -17.28 -9.88
C ARG A 294 11.93 -16.41 -8.92
N GLU A 295 12.06 -15.11 -9.19
CA GLU A 295 12.94 -14.19 -8.47
C GLU A 295 12.22 -13.39 -7.38
N PHE A 296 10.90 -13.23 -7.44
CA PHE A 296 10.17 -12.44 -6.46
C PHE A 296 10.24 -13.07 -5.06
N ARG A 297 10.80 -12.34 -4.09
CA ARG A 297 10.95 -12.78 -2.69
C ARG A 297 10.00 -12.08 -1.71
N GLY A 298 9.06 -11.28 -2.21
CA GLY A 298 8.19 -10.44 -1.39
C GLY A 298 8.50 -8.96 -1.57
N LEU A 299 7.79 -8.13 -0.83
CA LEU A 299 8.03 -6.68 -0.80
C LEU A 299 9.08 -6.36 0.25
N ALA A 300 9.93 -5.38 -0.05
CA ALA A 300 10.84 -4.85 0.94
C ALA A 300 10.07 -4.34 2.17
N HIS A 301 10.65 -4.54 3.36
CA HIS A 301 10.10 -4.04 4.63
C HIS A 301 8.70 -4.59 4.99
N ARG A 302 8.30 -5.73 4.42
CA ARG A 302 7.01 -6.39 4.71
C ARG A 302 7.18 -7.89 4.96
N LEU A 303 7.42 -8.25 6.23
CA LEU A 303 7.83 -9.59 6.66
C LEU A 303 8.96 -10.17 5.79
N GLN A 304 9.92 -9.31 5.40
CA GLN A 304 11.02 -9.66 4.52
C GLN A 304 12.09 -10.40 5.33
N VAL A 305 12.37 -11.65 4.98
CA VAL A 305 13.56 -12.34 5.52
C VAL A 305 14.81 -11.71 4.90
N VAL A 306 15.63 -11.07 5.73
CA VAL A 306 16.84 -10.34 5.28
C VAL A 306 18.11 -11.16 5.48
N ALA A 307 18.13 -12.07 6.46
CA ALA A 307 19.23 -12.99 6.69
C ALA A 307 18.80 -14.22 7.52
N VAL A 308 19.54 -15.32 7.36
CA VAL A 308 19.52 -16.45 8.30
C VAL A 308 20.96 -16.70 8.74
N ARG A 309 21.27 -16.47 10.03
CA ARG A 309 22.64 -16.53 10.59
C ARG A 309 22.60 -16.94 12.05
N GLY A 310 23.57 -17.73 12.51
CA GLY A 310 23.65 -18.14 13.92
C GLY A 310 22.43 -18.94 14.42
N GLY A 311 21.69 -19.60 13.52
CA GLY A 311 20.42 -20.26 13.86
C GLY A 311 19.24 -19.30 14.04
N LEU A 312 19.41 -18.00 13.80
CA LEU A 312 18.38 -16.98 13.86
C LEU A 312 17.91 -16.60 12.45
N THR A 313 16.64 -16.22 12.34
CA THR A 313 16.08 -15.63 11.11
C THR A 313 15.80 -14.16 11.38
N TYR A 314 16.36 -13.26 10.57
CA TYR A 314 16.15 -11.82 10.70
C TYR A 314 15.07 -11.40 9.71
N VAL A 315 14.03 -10.74 10.22
CA VAL A 315 12.85 -10.34 9.45
C VAL A 315 12.62 -8.84 9.59
N ASP A 316 12.61 -8.16 8.45
CA ASP A 316 12.26 -6.76 8.32
C ASP A 316 10.77 -6.60 7.99
N ASP A 317 10.03 -6.05 8.95
CA ASP A 317 8.66 -5.58 8.78
C ASP A 317 8.54 -4.11 9.22
N SER A 318 9.52 -3.27 8.85
CA SER A 318 9.56 -1.85 9.20
C SER A 318 8.29 -1.08 8.79
N LYS A 319 7.52 -1.60 7.83
CA LYS A 319 6.20 -1.06 7.45
C LYS A 319 5.11 -1.24 8.51
N ALA A 320 5.31 -2.07 9.54
CA ALA A 320 4.40 -2.24 10.67
C ALA A 320 4.44 -1.03 11.62
N THR A 321 3.95 0.12 11.16
CA THR A 321 3.97 1.40 11.88
C THR A 321 2.80 1.61 12.85
N THR A 322 1.99 0.58 13.10
CA THR A 322 0.88 0.61 14.06
C THR A 322 0.90 -0.64 14.95
N PRO A 323 0.34 -0.59 16.17
CA PRO A 323 0.27 -1.74 17.06
C PRO A 323 -0.43 -2.94 16.41
N GLU A 324 -1.50 -2.74 15.66
CA GLU A 324 -2.24 -3.82 14.99
C GLU A 324 -1.39 -4.52 13.92
N ALA A 325 -0.61 -3.75 13.16
CA ALA A 325 0.28 -4.29 12.15
C ALA A 325 1.40 -5.12 12.80
N ALA A 326 1.99 -4.63 13.89
CA ALA A 326 3.02 -5.37 14.62
C ALA A 326 2.47 -6.65 15.27
N VAL A 327 1.27 -6.63 15.84
CA VAL A 327 0.59 -7.83 16.34
C VAL A 327 0.40 -8.86 15.22
N ALA A 328 -0.04 -8.43 14.04
CA ALA A 328 -0.18 -9.32 12.88
C ALA A 328 1.17 -9.91 12.43
N ALA A 329 2.24 -9.13 12.50
CA ALA A 329 3.59 -9.56 12.19
C ALA A 329 4.08 -10.65 13.17
N VAL A 330 3.95 -10.41 14.47
CA VAL A 330 4.34 -11.37 15.53
C VAL A 330 3.60 -12.69 15.38
N ARG A 331 2.31 -12.68 15.03
CA ARG A 331 1.50 -13.89 14.81
C ARG A 331 1.97 -14.76 13.65
N SER A 332 2.80 -14.21 12.75
CA SER A 332 3.34 -14.96 11.60
C SER A 332 4.47 -15.92 12.00
N PHE A 333 4.91 -15.90 13.26
CA PHE A 333 5.99 -16.71 13.77
C PHE A 333 5.64 -17.37 15.09
N ASP A 334 6.30 -18.49 15.39
CA ASP A 334 6.09 -19.21 16.65
C ASP A 334 6.79 -18.53 17.84
N ARG A 335 7.95 -17.92 17.59
CA ARG A 335 8.77 -17.26 18.61
C ARG A 335 9.59 -16.12 18.01
N VAL A 336 9.51 -14.93 18.63
CA VAL A 336 10.21 -13.72 18.17
C VAL A 336 10.99 -13.01 19.28
N VAL A 337 12.13 -12.42 18.94
CA VAL A 337 12.66 -11.25 19.65
C VAL A 337 12.24 -10.03 18.84
N LEU A 338 11.42 -9.17 19.44
CA LEU A 338 10.79 -8.04 18.77
C LEU A 338 11.62 -6.76 18.94
N ILE A 339 11.92 -6.07 17.86
CA ILE A 339 12.44 -4.69 17.89
C ILE A 339 11.25 -3.76 17.68
N ALA A 340 10.89 -2.99 18.72
CA ALA A 340 9.69 -2.16 18.76
C ALA A 340 9.96 -0.74 19.27
N GLY A 341 9.21 0.24 18.75
CA GLY A 341 9.30 1.64 19.15
C GLY A 341 9.57 2.59 17.97
N GLY A 342 9.54 3.89 18.27
CA GLY A 342 9.63 4.98 17.30
C GLY A 342 8.83 6.20 17.76
N ARG A 343 8.29 6.99 16.83
CA ARG A 343 7.32 8.04 17.15
C ARG A 343 5.89 7.51 17.12
N THR A 344 5.20 7.59 18.27
CA THR A 344 3.80 7.18 18.41
C THR A 344 2.85 8.22 17.82
N LYS A 345 1.64 7.79 17.42
CA LYS A 345 0.55 8.69 17.01
C LYS A 345 -0.48 8.86 18.13
N GLY A 346 -0.03 8.89 19.39
CA GLY A 346 -0.90 8.92 20.57
C GLY A 346 -1.40 7.55 21.04
N THR A 347 -1.10 6.48 20.31
CA THR A 347 -1.38 5.08 20.70
C THR A 347 -0.20 4.48 21.49
N GLY A 348 -0.49 3.62 22.46
CA GLY A 348 0.51 2.83 23.18
C GLY A 348 0.79 1.48 22.51
N PHE A 349 1.49 0.62 23.23
CA PHE A 349 1.95 -0.71 22.79
C PHE A 349 1.20 -1.85 23.49
N GLU A 350 0.16 -1.55 24.26
CA GLU A 350 -0.57 -2.51 25.12
C GLU A 350 -1.12 -3.70 24.32
N ARG A 351 -1.46 -3.48 23.04
CA ARG A 351 -1.95 -4.51 22.11
C ARG A 351 -0.95 -5.63 21.86
N LEU A 352 0.36 -5.39 22.01
CA LEU A 352 1.36 -6.45 21.87
C LEU A 352 1.27 -7.48 23.01
N ARG A 353 0.60 -7.15 24.14
CA ARG A 353 0.30 -8.13 25.19
C ARG A 353 -0.59 -9.27 24.69
N ASP A 354 -1.41 -9.02 23.66
CA ASP A 354 -2.29 -10.03 23.05
C ASP A 354 -1.53 -11.16 22.33
N VAL A 355 -0.20 -11.01 22.17
CA VAL A 355 0.70 -11.97 21.51
C VAL A 355 1.98 -12.19 22.31
N ALA A 356 1.98 -11.83 23.60
CA ALA A 356 3.16 -11.87 24.46
C ALA A 356 3.74 -13.29 24.59
N GLU A 357 2.92 -14.33 24.48
CA GLU A 357 3.34 -15.73 24.53
C GLU A 357 4.31 -16.12 23.40
N ARG A 358 4.29 -15.36 22.30
CA ARG A 358 5.19 -15.54 21.14
C ARG A 358 6.44 -14.66 21.25
N ILE A 359 6.46 -13.68 22.15
CA ILE A 359 7.55 -12.73 22.29
C ILE A 359 8.54 -13.24 23.35
N ALA A 360 9.69 -13.72 22.90
CA ALA A 360 10.80 -14.16 23.73
C ALA A 360 11.53 -13.01 24.44
N GLY A 361 11.40 -11.79 23.90
CA GLY A 361 11.94 -10.56 24.46
C GLY A 361 11.77 -9.38 23.52
N VAL A 362 11.96 -8.18 24.04
CA VAL A 362 11.77 -6.93 23.29
C VAL A 362 12.99 -6.04 23.38
N VAL A 363 13.42 -5.52 22.24
CA VAL A 363 14.37 -4.42 22.16
C VAL A 363 13.59 -3.15 21.85
N ALA A 364 13.47 -2.26 22.83
CA ALA A 364 12.74 -1.01 22.75
C ALA A 364 13.64 0.07 22.13
N ILE A 365 13.16 0.75 21.09
CA ILE A 365 13.91 1.76 20.34
C ILE A 365 13.14 3.09 20.21
N GLY A 366 13.84 4.16 19.88
CA GLY A 366 13.24 5.43 19.51
C GLY A 366 12.66 6.27 20.66
N GLU A 367 11.98 7.35 20.30
CA GLU A 367 11.36 8.33 21.21
C GLU A 367 10.43 7.65 22.22
N SER A 368 9.74 6.58 21.80
CA SER A 368 8.80 5.83 22.62
C SER A 368 9.38 4.61 23.34
N ALA A 369 10.70 4.43 23.40
CA ALA A 369 11.31 3.24 24.04
C ALA A 369 10.81 3.04 25.49
N HIS A 370 10.84 4.11 26.28
CA HIS A 370 10.32 4.14 27.66
C HIS A 370 8.85 3.71 27.75
N ARG A 371 8.04 4.03 26.73
CA ARG A 371 6.63 3.66 26.67
C ARG A 371 6.44 2.19 26.30
N VAL A 372 7.27 1.63 25.43
CA VAL A 372 7.30 0.17 25.17
C VAL A 372 7.57 -0.58 26.48
N VAL A 373 8.53 -0.10 27.28
CA VAL A 373 8.85 -0.66 28.59
C VAL A 373 7.64 -0.57 29.53
N ALA A 374 7.01 0.60 29.64
CA ALA A 374 5.84 0.80 30.51
C ALA A 374 4.63 -0.06 30.09
N ASP A 375 4.33 -0.09 28.79
CA ASP A 375 3.13 -0.72 28.26
C ASP A 375 3.23 -2.25 28.26
N LEU A 376 4.43 -2.84 28.11
CA LEU A 376 4.62 -4.29 28.13
C LEU A 376 5.06 -4.83 29.49
N GLY A 377 5.92 -4.11 30.21
CA GLY A 377 6.38 -4.46 31.55
C GLY A 377 6.78 -5.93 31.68
N ASP A 378 6.09 -6.65 32.55
CA ASP A 378 6.29 -8.06 32.88
C ASP A 378 5.59 -9.05 31.93
N ALA A 379 4.89 -8.58 30.90
CA ALA A 379 4.20 -9.45 29.95
C ALA A 379 5.17 -10.31 29.12
N VAL A 380 6.43 -9.89 28.98
CA VAL A 380 7.45 -10.57 28.17
C VAL A 380 8.68 -10.88 29.02
N PRO A 381 9.49 -11.90 28.67
CA PRO A 381 10.59 -12.35 29.52
C PRO A 381 11.66 -11.29 29.81
N TRP A 382 11.91 -10.38 28.87
CA TRP A 382 12.83 -9.27 29.04
C TRP A 382 12.53 -8.13 28.06
N ILE A 383 12.88 -6.91 28.47
CA ILE A 383 12.85 -5.70 27.65
C ILE A 383 14.18 -4.96 27.85
N VAL A 384 14.81 -4.52 26.75
CA VAL A 384 16.04 -3.72 26.79
C VAL A 384 15.88 -2.52 25.86
N GLU A 385 16.24 -1.33 26.33
CA GLU A 385 16.30 -0.15 25.46
C GLU A 385 17.60 -0.14 24.64
N ALA A 386 17.51 0.25 23.38
CA ALA A 386 18.65 0.47 22.50
C ALA A 386 18.56 1.86 21.85
N ASN A 387 19.71 2.50 21.66
CA ASN A 387 19.84 3.87 21.18
C ASN A 387 20.22 3.97 19.70
N SER A 388 20.45 2.84 19.05
CA SER A 388 20.71 2.75 17.61
C SER A 388 20.22 1.42 17.05
N MET A 389 20.07 1.32 15.73
CA MET A 389 19.73 0.05 15.07
C MET A 389 20.84 -0.99 15.23
N ASP A 390 22.11 -0.58 15.19
CA ASP A 390 23.25 -1.48 15.42
C ASP A 390 23.19 -2.11 16.81
N GLU A 391 22.96 -1.29 17.84
CA GLU A 391 22.77 -1.77 19.21
C GLU A 391 21.54 -2.68 19.32
N ALA A 392 20.44 -2.31 18.68
CA ALA A 392 19.21 -3.08 18.75
C ALA A 392 19.36 -4.48 18.15
N VAL A 393 20.00 -4.57 16.98
CA VAL A 393 20.31 -5.83 16.31
C VAL A 393 21.32 -6.65 17.10
N ALA A 394 22.35 -6.03 17.68
CA ALA A 394 23.33 -6.73 18.51
C ALA A 394 22.69 -7.35 19.76
N VAL A 395 21.90 -6.58 20.51
CA VAL A 395 21.19 -7.05 21.71
C VAL A 395 20.21 -8.17 21.37
N ALA A 396 19.44 -8.01 20.28
CA ALA A 396 18.51 -9.04 19.84
C ALA A 396 19.25 -10.34 19.48
N SER A 397 20.37 -10.23 18.77
CA SER A 397 21.18 -11.37 18.35
C SER A 397 21.85 -12.10 19.51
N GLU A 398 22.33 -11.37 20.53
CA GLU A 398 23.01 -11.95 21.70
C GLU A 398 22.03 -12.72 22.60
N ARG A 399 20.79 -12.23 22.73
CA ARG A 399 19.80 -12.78 23.66
C ARG A 399 18.84 -13.79 23.02
N ALA A 400 18.77 -13.85 21.70
CA ALA A 400 17.92 -14.80 21.00
C ALA A 400 18.50 -16.22 21.05
N LEU A 401 17.62 -17.20 21.29
CA LEU A 401 17.98 -18.61 21.19
C LEU A 401 17.89 -19.08 19.73
N PRO A 402 18.69 -20.07 19.29
CA PRO A 402 18.55 -20.68 17.97
C PRO A 402 17.11 -21.11 17.67
N GLY A 403 16.67 -20.91 16.43
CA GLY A 403 15.28 -21.11 15.98
C GLY A 403 14.36 -19.92 16.22
N THR A 404 14.85 -18.84 16.85
CA THR A 404 14.06 -17.61 17.08
C THR A 404 14.15 -16.66 15.88
N VAL A 405 13.08 -15.91 15.64
CA VAL A 405 13.04 -14.82 14.67
C VAL A 405 13.39 -13.51 15.34
N VAL A 406 14.37 -12.76 14.82
CA VAL A 406 14.58 -11.35 15.19
C VAL A 406 13.74 -10.50 14.24
N LEU A 407 12.68 -9.90 14.77
CA LEU A 407 11.65 -9.21 13.99
C LEU A 407 11.70 -7.71 14.25
N LEU A 408 11.99 -6.91 13.21
CA LEU A 408 11.71 -5.48 13.21
C LEU A 408 10.23 -5.26 12.86
N ALA A 409 9.37 -5.07 13.86
CA ALA A 409 7.96 -4.71 13.69
C ALA A 409 7.62 -3.57 14.67
N PRO A 410 7.90 -2.30 14.30
CA PRO A 410 8.11 -1.23 15.26
C PRO A 410 6.87 -0.76 16.02
N ALA A 411 5.66 -1.08 15.54
CA ALA A 411 4.38 -0.61 16.07
C ALA A 411 4.21 0.93 16.10
N ALA A 412 5.19 1.67 15.59
CA ALA A 412 5.27 3.12 15.59
C ALA A 412 5.91 3.66 14.30
N THR A 413 5.70 4.94 14.02
CA THR A 413 6.33 5.60 12.86
C THR A 413 7.82 5.78 13.08
N SER A 414 8.58 5.93 11.99
CA SER A 414 10.05 6.06 12.04
C SER A 414 10.56 7.49 12.20
N TRP A 415 9.66 8.48 12.29
CA TRP A 415 9.96 9.91 12.13
C TRP A 415 10.75 10.57 13.25
N ASP A 416 11.13 9.80 14.25
CA ASP A 416 12.06 10.18 15.32
C ASP A 416 13.52 9.97 14.90
N TRP A 417 13.87 8.80 14.36
CA TRP A 417 15.24 8.47 13.95
C TRP A 417 15.46 8.60 12.43
N TYR A 418 14.42 8.46 11.62
CA TYR A 418 14.50 8.32 10.16
C TYR A 418 13.46 9.17 9.44
N ARG A 419 13.64 9.40 8.15
CA ARG A 419 12.69 10.16 7.32
C ARG A 419 11.52 9.29 6.85
N SER A 420 11.73 7.99 6.70
CA SER A 420 10.73 7.04 6.24
C SER A 420 10.91 5.66 6.87
N PHE A 421 9.95 4.75 6.67
CA PHE A 421 10.07 3.39 7.21
C PHE A 421 11.04 2.55 6.37
N GLU A 422 11.19 2.88 5.09
CA GLU A 422 12.17 2.30 4.18
C GLU A 422 13.59 2.54 4.71
N GLU A 423 13.93 3.79 5.04
CA GLU A 423 15.25 4.14 5.60
C GLU A 423 15.55 3.37 6.91
N ARG A 424 14.54 3.19 7.78
CA ARG A 424 14.67 2.37 9.00
C ARG A 424 14.91 0.89 8.69
N GLY A 425 14.19 0.34 7.70
CA GLY A 425 14.34 -1.06 7.31
C GLY A 425 15.67 -1.32 6.61
N GLU A 426 16.13 -0.40 5.77
CA GLU A 426 17.47 -0.40 5.18
C GLU A 426 18.57 -0.38 6.24
N ASP A 427 18.42 0.43 7.29
CA ASP A 427 19.35 0.47 8.42
C ASP A 427 19.37 -0.85 9.20
N PHE A 428 18.22 -1.50 9.37
CA PHE A 428 18.14 -2.84 9.96
C PHE A 428 18.84 -3.89 9.09
N VAL A 429 18.60 -3.88 7.77
CA VAL A 429 19.29 -4.79 6.83
C VAL A 429 20.80 -4.58 6.90
N ARG A 430 21.26 -3.32 6.95
CA ARG A 430 22.67 -2.96 7.10
C ARG A 430 23.24 -3.49 8.42
N ALA A 431 22.58 -3.22 9.54
CA ALA A 431 23.02 -3.65 10.87
C ALA A 431 23.10 -5.19 10.96
N VAL A 432 22.12 -5.90 10.42
CA VAL A 432 22.14 -7.38 10.33
C VAL A 432 23.29 -7.87 9.45
N ALA A 433 23.56 -7.20 8.33
CA ALA A 433 24.68 -7.57 7.45
C ALA A 433 26.05 -7.38 8.14
N ALA A 434 26.15 -6.38 9.03
CA ALA A 434 27.35 -6.01 9.76
C ALA A 434 27.63 -6.88 11.00
N LEU A 435 26.69 -7.73 11.43
CA LEU A 435 26.94 -8.71 12.49
C LEU A 435 28.16 -9.58 12.13
N GLY A 436 29.11 -9.68 13.05
CA GLY A 436 30.28 -10.55 12.93
C GLY A 436 29.89 -11.99 12.63
N ARG A 437 30.79 -12.74 11.98
CA ARG A 437 30.57 -14.15 11.63
C ARG A 437 30.37 -15.03 12.86
#